data_AF-A0A558GDK8-F1
#
_entry.id   AF-A0A558GDK8-F1
#
_cell.length_a   1.000
_cell.length_b   1.000
_cell.length_c   1.000
_cell.angle_alpha   90.00
_cell.angle_beta   90.00
_cell.angle_gamma   90.00
#
_symmetry.space_group_name_H-M   'P 1'
#
loop_
_entity.id
_entity.type
_entity.pdbx_description
1 polymer ?
#
loop_
_entity_poly.entity_id
_entity_poly.type
_entity_poly.pdbx_seq_one_letter_code
_entity_poly.pdbx_strand_id
1 'polypeptide(L)'
;MREFEIWGCPDRLRSAGNESPEHLWAKFALDRRKREKRDPWFPGEYRFERTVADRVPDCMILGEGVNRWIEFVAGSEQPYREKTREALRLGFVMYWVFHKDHDDQRRAARQALDPELAEPFELGVYDPWGDVLELGTPITYKNYEFPVESMAEFRPKLILGYRAGAARIGRLDDGLDLGMFEIAGCQRRLITNGYGSHFRAIAPNQKVEEAPWGWPTRDGLKRLVEAGRVRRLGPVGSDD
;
A
#
# COMPACT_ATOMS: atom_id res chain seq x y z
N MET A 1 13.95 35.83 5.90
CA MET A 1 13.78 34.47 6.44
C MET A 1 12.42 34.44 7.12
N ARG A 2 11.46 33.64 6.65
CA ARG A 2 10.23 33.40 7.41
C ARG A 2 10.52 32.23 8.34
N GLU A 3 10.40 32.45 9.65
CA GLU A 3 10.51 31.36 10.62
C GLU A 3 9.30 30.43 10.46
N PHE A 4 9.57 29.13 10.37
CA PHE A 4 8.56 28.10 10.23
C PHE A 4 8.03 27.74 11.62
N GLU A 5 6.84 28.22 11.98
CA GLU A 5 6.21 27.86 13.25
C GLU A 5 5.53 26.49 13.15
N ILE A 6 6.19 25.46 13.67
CA ILE A 6 5.53 24.21 14.02
C ILE A 6 4.69 24.45 15.28
N TRP A 7 3.36 24.48 15.14
CA TRP A 7 2.46 24.49 16.29
C TRP A 7 2.40 23.10 16.94
N GLY A 8 3.21 22.88 17.98
CA GLY A 8 3.26 21.61 18.73
C GLY A 8 4.62 21.38 19.41
N CYS A 9 4.83 20.18 19.94
CA CYS A 9 6.14 19.75 20.45
C CYS A 9 6.85 18.91 19.36
N PRO A 10 7.86 19.45 18.64
CA PRO A 10 8.64 18.74 17.62
C PRO A 10 9.12 17.37 18.09
N ASP A 11 9.53 17.27 19.35
CA ASP A 11 10.11 16.07 19.95
C ASP A 11 9.10 14.92 20.11
N ARG A 12 7.79 15.19 20.10
CA ARG A 12 6.75 14.15 20.17
C ARG A 12 6.62 13.33 18.88
N LEU A 13 6.89 13.96 17.73
CA LEU A 13 6.71 13.35 16.40
C LEU A 13 8.05 13.11 15.67
N ARG A 14 9.15 13.58 16.25
CA ARG A 14 10.51 13.22 15.80
C ARG A 14 10.72 11.72 15.95
N SER A 15 11.09 11.10 14.84
CA SER A 15 11.37 9.67 14.78
C SER A 15 12.84 9.35 14.64
N ALA A 16 13.66 10.27 14.10
CA ALA A 16 15.12 10.15 14.08
C ALA A 16 15.85 11.49 13.87
N GLY A 17 16.64 11.91 14.86
CA GLY A 17 17.67 12.95 14.67
C GLY A 17 17.16 14.34 14.23
N ASN A 18 17.89 14.96 13.28
CA ASN A 18 17.75 16.34 12.80
C ASN A 18 16.70 16.49 11.66
N GLU A 19 15.49 15.96 11.83
CA GLU A 19 14.39 16.18 10.87
C GLU A 19 14.07 17.69 10.77
N SER A 20 14.07 18.24 9.55
CA SER A 20 13.73 19.66 9.34
C SER A 20 12.24 19.93 9.63
N PRO A 21 11.87 21.18 9.97
CA PRO A 21 10.48 21.55 10.20
C PRO A 21 9.53 21.22 9.04
N GLU A 22 9.99 21.39 7.79
CA GLU A 22 9.26 21.06 6.58
C GLU A 22 8.97 19.55 6.48
N HIS A 23 9.94 18.71 6.86
CA HIS A 23 9.76 17.25 6.91
C HIS A 23 8.77 16.80 7.97
N LEU A 24 8.74 17.50 9.11
CA LEU A 24 7.80 17.20 10.19
C LEU A 24 6.40 17.74 9.91
N TRP A 25 6.25 18.69 8.98
CA TRP A 25 4.98 19.38 8.76
C TRP A 25 3.85 18.42 8.41
N ALA A 26 4.06 17.46 7.52
CA ALA A 26 3.04 16.48 7.14
C ALA A 26 2.53 15.68 8.37
N LYS A 27 3.43 15.31 9.28
CA LYS A 27 3.07 14.65 10.56
C LYS A 27 2.21 15.56 11.43
N PHE A 28 2.63 16.81 11.61
CA PHE A 28 1.90 17.79 12.41
C PHE A 28 0.54 18.13 11.81
N ALA A 29 0.48 18.29 10.48
CA ALA A 29 -0.72 18.55 9.72
C ALA A 29 -1.75 17.44 9.90
N LEU A 30 -1.32 16.17 9.79
CA LEU A 30 -2.19 15.00 10.01
C LEU A 30 -2.58 14.82 11.48
N ASP A 31 -1.65 14.97 12.42
CA ASP A 31 -1.94 14.86 13.87
C ASP A 31 -2.89 15.96 14.35
N ARG A 32 -2.69 17.20 13.88
CA ARG A 32 -3.58 18.33 14.17
C ARG A 32 -4.97 18.08 13.61
N ARG A 33 -5.07 17.71 12.33
CA ARG A 33 -6.34 17.32 11.68
C ARG A 33 -7.03 16.18 12.41
N LYS A 34 -6.27 15.20 12.92
CA LYS A 34 -6.79 14.13 13.77
C LYS A 34 -7.38 14.62 15.08
N ARG A 35 -6.68 15.48 15.81
CA ARG A 35 -7.17 16.06 17.07
C ARG A 35 -8.41 16.92 16.85
N GLU A 36 -8.42 17.69 15.76
CA GLU A 36 -9.51 18.59 15.39
C GLU A 36 -10.67 17.89 14.66
N LYS A 37 -10.51 16.62 14.26
CA LYS A 37 -11.41 15.89 13.35
C LYS A 37 -11.74 16.70 12.08
N ARG A 38 -10.69 17.29 11.50
CA ARG A 38 -10.76 18.14 10.30
C ARG A 38 -10.19 17.40 9.10
N ASP A 39 -10.82 17.53 7.95
CA ASP A 39 -10.36 16.85 6.74
C ASP A 39 -8.98 17.33 6.23
N PRO A 40 -8.19 16.43 5.64
CA PRO A 40 -8.37 14.97 5.65
C PRO A 40 -8.09 14.34 7.03
N TRP A 41 -9.06 13.58 7.55
CA TRP A 41 -8.94 12.80 8.78
C TRP A 41 -9.59 11.42 8.63
N PHE A 42 -9.02 10.41 9.30
CA PHE A 42 -9.56 9.06 9.34
C PHE A 42 -9.58 8.51 10.78
N PRO A 43 -10.57 7.66 11.12
CA PRO A 43 -10.52 6.90 12.36
C PRO A 43 -9.38 5.87 12.32
N GLY A 44 -8.69 5.68 13.44
CA GLY A 44 -7.63 4.67 13.57
C GLY A 44 -6.34 5.13 14.26
N GLU A 45 -5.40 4.20 14.36
CA GLU A 45 -4.05 4.43 14.84
C GLU A 45 -3.18 4.99 13.70
N TYR A 46 -2.55 6.14 13.91
CA TYR A 46 -1.63 6.74 12.94
C TYR A 46 -0.22 6.31 13.32
N ARG A 47 0.47 5.64 12.40
CA ARG A 47 1.85 5.19 12.54
C ARG A 47 2.68 5.87 11.47
N PHE A 48 3.61 6.71 11.89
CA PHE A 48 4.55 7.36 10.99
C PHE A 48 5.82 6.52 10.86
N GLU A 49 6.31 6.41 9.63
CA GLU A 49 7.59 5.79 9.34
C GLU A 49 8.71 6.52 10.11
N ARG A 50 9.63 5.72 10.69
CA ARG A 50 10.85 6.21 11.33
C ARG A 50 11.99 6.21 10.31
N THR A 51 12.01 7.18 9.40
CA THR A 51 13.13 7.40 8.49
C THR A 51 14.30 8.07 9.21
N VAL A 52 15.53 7.73 8.79
CA VAL A 52 16.73 8.49 9.13
C VAL A 52 16.80 9.69 8.17
N ALA A 53 16.91 10.91 8.73
CA ALA A 53 17.21 12.21 8.11
C ALA A 53 16.82 12.47 6.64
N ASP A 54 16.16 13.60 6.39
CA ASP A 54 15.85 14.19 5.07
C ASP A 54 14.81 13.48 4.18
N ARG A 55 13.86 12.74 4.77
CA ARG A 55 12.67 12.24 4.05
C ARG A 55 11.40 12.61 4.77
N VAL A 56 10.39 13.06 4.01
CA VAL A 56 9.04 13.26 4.55
C VAL A 56 8.48 11.89 4.90
N PRO A 57 8.06 11.66 6.16
CA PRO A 57 7.76 10.33 6.65
C PRO A 57 6.35 9.90 6.23
N ASP A 58 6.28 8.70 5.67
CA ASP A 58 5.02 8.07 5.29
C ASP A 58 4.13 7.81 6.51
N CYS A 59 2.82 7.81 6.28
CA CYS A 59 1.82 7.60 7.33
C CYS A 59 0.94 6.40 7.01
N MET A 60 1.00 5.39 7.87
CA MET A 60 0.03 4.31 7.89
C MET A 60 -1.08 4.63 8.88
N ILE A 61 -2.32 4.38 8.49
CA ILE A 61 -3.49 4.48 9.35
C ILE A 61 -4.11 3.10 9.44
N LEU A 62 -4.06 2.54 10.64
CA LEU A 62 -4.70 1.26 10.98
C LEU A 62 -6.08 1.56 11.55
N GLY A 63 -7.11 1.38 10.73
CA GLY A 63 -8.49 1.70 11.08
C GLY A 63 -9.35 0.45 11.15
N GLU A 64 -10.50 0.56 11.82
CA GLU A 64 -11.56 -0.44 11.71
C GLU A 64 -12.08 -0.43 10.26
N GLY A 65 -11.76 -1.48 9.51
CA GLY A 65 -12.22 -1.68 8.13
C GLY A 65 -11.17 -1.42 7.04
N VAL A 66 -10.71 -0.17 6.88
CA VAL A 66 -9.81 0.20 5.78
C VAL A 66 -8.48 0.76 6.29
N ASN A 67 -7.41 0.02 6.05
CA ASN A 67 -6.05 0.51 6.27
C ASN A 67 -5.66 1.49 5.16
N ARG A 68 -4.91 2.53 5.50
CA ARG A 68 -4.48 3.57 4.54
C ARG A 68 -2.99 3.82 4.64
N TRP A 69 -2.35 3.92 3.49
CA TRP A 69 -0.96 4.33 3.38
C TRP A 69 -0.95 5.69 2.67
N ILE A 70 -0.44 6.70 3.35
CA ILE A 70 -0.23 8.04 2.79
C ILE A 70 1.26 8.22 2.63
N GLU A 71 1.69 8.30 1.38
CA GLU A 71 3.07 8.41 0.98
C GLU A 71 3.38 9.84 0.57
N PHE A 72 4.34 10.46 1.25
CA PHE A 72 4.69 11.86 1.04
C PHE A 72 5.97 11.97 0.23
N VAL A 73 5.93 12.73 -0.86
CA VAL A 73 7.06 12.86 -1.78
C VAL A 73 7.60 14.29 -1.77
N ALA A 74 8.89 14.42 -1.45
CA ALA A 74 9.67 15.64 -1.67
C ALA A 74 11.11 15.33 -2.06
N GLY A 75 11.44 15.48 -3.34
CA GLY A 75 12.80 15.51 -3.88
C GLY A 75 13.52 14.17 -4.00
N SER A 76 12.94 13.06 -3.52
CA SER A 76 13.54 11.71 -3.65
C SER A 76 12.82 10.85 -4.69
N GLU A 77 13.60 10.12 -5.49
CA GLU A 77 13.04 9.11 -6.41
C GLU A 77 12.28 8.03 -5.64
N GLN A 78 11.13 7.62 -6.18
CA GLN A 78 10.27 6.62 -5.57
C GLN A 78 9.93 5.51 -6.58
N PRO A 79 9.94 4.24 -6.15
CA PRO A 79 9.44 3.13 -6.95
C PRO A 79 7.90 3.11 -6.90
N TYR A 80 7.27 4.06 -7.61
CA TYR A 80 5.83 4.35 -7.49
C TYR A 80 4.96 3.11 -7.70
N ARG A 81 5.27 2.34 -8.75
CA ARG A 81 4.54 1.12 -9.10
C ARG A 81 4.74 0.03 -8.06
N GLU A 82 5.99 -0.26 -7.68
CA GLU A 82 6.26 -1.32 -6.69
C GLU A 82 5.64 -0.99 -5.32
N LYS A 83 5.78 0.24 -4.82
CA LYS A 83 5.19 0.67 -3.54
C LYS A 83 3.67 0.60 -3.55
N THR A 84 3.03 1.05 -4.63
CA THR A 84 1.57 0.97 -4.79
C THR A 84 1.09 -0.48 -4.74
N ARG A 85 1.76 -1.37 -5.49
CA ARG A 85 1.47 -2.81 -5.50
C ARG A 85 1.64 -3.43 -4.12
N GLU A 86 2.65 -3.02 -3.37
CA GLU A 86 2.90 -3.53 -2.04
C GLU A 86 1.86 -3.08 -1.01
N ALA A 87 1.50 -1.79 -1.02
CA ALA A 87 0.43 -1.27 -0.18
C ALA A 87 -0.89 -2.02 -0.42
N LEU A 88 -1.27 -2.19 -1.68
CA LEU A 88 -2.49 -2.92 -2.06
C LEU A 88 -2.43 -4.39 -1.63
N ARG A 89 -1.29 -5.08 -1.81
CA ARG A 89 -1.12 -6.47 -1.34
C ARG A 89 -1.36 -6.61 0.15
N LEU A 90 -0.95 -5.62 0.94
CA LEU A 90 -1.13 -5.57 2.39
C LEU A 90 -2.54 -5.11 2.84
N GLY A 91 -3.43 -4.79 1.89
CA GLY A 91 -4.78 -4.31 2.21
C GLY A 91 -4.84 -2.84 2.56
N PHE A 92 -3.80 -2.06 2.27
CA PHE A 92 -3.83 -0.61 2.36
C PHE A 92 -4.38 -0.03 1.07
N VAL A 93 -5.27 0.96 1.18
CA VAL A 93 -5.47 1.91 0.08
C VAL A 93 -4.32 2.92 0.11
N MET A 94 -3.83 3.31 -1.06
CA MET A 94 -2.63 4.13 -1.18
C MET A 94 -2.99 5.55 -1.60
N TYR A 95 -2.41 6.54 -0.94
CA TYR A 95 -2.44 7.95 -1.35
C TYR A 95 -1.02 8.40 -1.65
N TRP A 96 -0.81 9.00 -2.81
CA TRP A 96 0.45 9.66 -3.15
C TRP A 96 0.26 11.17 -3.04
N VAL A 97 1.05 11.81 -2.19
CA VAL A 97 0.94 13.25 -1.88
C VAL A 97 2.27 13.94 -2.12
N PHE A 98 2.31 14.90 -3.04
CA PHE A 98 3.54 15.55 -3.49
C PHE A 98 3.66 16.95 -2.90
N HIS A 99 4.88 17.38 -2.61
CA HIS A 99 5.11 18.80 -2.30
C HIS A 99 4.71 19.62 -3.52
N LYS A 100 4.10 20.79 -3.31
CA LYS A 100 3.67 21.68 -4.39
C LYS A 100 4.77 22.08 -5.40
N ASP A 101 6.03 22.05 -4.97
CA ASP A 101 7.19 22.46 -5.79
C ASP A 101 7.83 21.28 -6.55
N HIS A 102 7.25 20.07 -6.46
CA HIS A 102 7.76 18.83 -7.07
C HIS A 102 6.82 18.28 -8.16
N ASP A 103 6.40 19.14 -9.07
CA ASP A 103 5.53 18.78 -10.21
C ASP A 103 6.16 17.75 -11.16
N ASP A 104 7.48 17.75 -11.29
CA ASP A 104 8.24 16.77 -12.06
C ASP A 104 8.06 15.35 -11.48
N GLN A 105 8.11 15.21 -10.16
CA GLN A 105 7.86 13.94 -9.48
C GLN A 105 6.39 13.52 -9.61
N ARG A 106 5.46 14.48 -9.55
CA ARG A 106 4.04 14.22 -9.77
C ARG A 106 3.77 13.68 -11.18
N ARG A 107 4.44 14.23 -12.20
CA ARG A 107 4.38 13.71 -13.58
C ARG A 107 5.01 12.32 -13.71
N ALA A 108 6.15 12.09 -13.07
CA ALA A 108 6.81 10.78 -13.09
C ALA A 108 5.93 9.70 -12.44
N ALA A 109 5.29 10.03 -11.31
CA ALA A 109 4.33 9.14 -10.66
C ALA A 109 3.13 8.82 -11.55
N ARG A 110 2.59 9.84 -12.23
CA ARG A 110 1.50 9.67 -13.20
C ARG A 110 1.90 8.69 -14.30
N GLN A 111 3.02 8.97 -14.98
CA GLN A 111 3.53 8.12 -16.05
C GLN A 111 3.79 6.67 -15.59
N ALA A 112 4.27 6.48 -14.35
CA ALA A 112 4.55 5.15 -13.82
C ALA A 112 3.29 4.36 -13.45
N LEU A 113 2.19 5.04 -13.09
CA LEU A 113 0.95 4.42 -12.65
C LEU A 113 -0.12 4.34 -13.75
N ASP A 114 -0.09 5.24 -14.74
CA ASP A 114 -1.03 5.31 -15.87
C ASP A 114 -1.32 3.97 -16.55
N PRO A 115 -0.33 3.07 -16.79
CA PRO A 115 -0.61 1.79 -17.44
C PRO A 115 -1.61 0.90 -16.69
N GLU A 116 -1.74 1.10 -15.39
CA GLU A 116 -2.53 0.25 -14.50
C GLU A 116 -3.65 1.03 -13.79
N LEU A 117 -3.70 2.35 -13.91
CA LEU A 117 -4.62 3.18 -13.17
C LEU A 117 -5.76 3.66 -14.07
N ALA A 118 -7.00 3.44 -13.62
CA ALA A 118 -8.17 3.91 -14.32
C ALA A 118 -8.31 5.44 -14.17
N GLU A 119 -8.57 6.12 -15.28
CA GLU A 119 -8.87 7.54 -15.33
C GLU A 119 -10.37 7.82 -15.09
N PRO A 120 -10.75 8.97 -14.50
CA PRO A 120 -9.88 10.05 -14.02
C PRO A 120 -9.25 9.73 -12.65
N PHE A 121 -7.97 10.09 -12.48
CA PHE A 121 -7.27 10.01 -11.19
C PHE A 121 -6.58 11.33 -10.81
N GLU A 122 -6.48 11.61 -9.50
CA GLU A 122 -5.83 12.82 -8.97
C GLU A 122 -4.80 12.45 -7.91
N LEU A 123 -3.57 12.95 -8.08
CA LEU A 123 -2.50 12.84 -7.07
C LEU A 123 -2.65 13.97 -6.04
N GLY A 124 -2.37 13.68 -4.78
CA GLY A 124 -2.45 14.66 -3.71
C GLY A 124 -1.34 15.70 -3.75
N VAL A 125 -1.57 16.83 -3.07
CA VAL A 125 -0.61 17.93 -2.95
C VAL A 125 -0.55 18.39 -1.49
N TYR A 126 0.65 18.74 -1.04
CA TYR A 126 0.82 19.48 0.20
C TYR A 126 1.71 20.72 0.03
N ASP A 127 1.37 21.78 0.75
CA ASP A 127 2.13 23.02 0.84
C ASP A 127 2.24 23.44 2.31
N PRO A 128 3.41 23.23 2.95
CA PRO A 128 3.63 23.64 4.33
C PRO A 128 3.41 25.13 4.58
N TRP A 129 3.72 25.99 3.59
CA TRP A 129 3.62 27.44 3.71
C TRP A 129 2.20 27.96 3.51
N GLY A 130 1.40 27.23 2.72
CA GLY A 130 -0.01 27.52 2.45
C GLY A 130 -0.98 26.81 3.40
N ASP A 131 -0.48 25.99 4.32
CA ASP A 131 -1.26 25.07 5.17
C ASP A 131 -2.14 24.06 4.38
N VAL A 132 -1.71 23.70 3.17
CA VAL A 132 -2.48 22.84 2.26
C VAL A 132 -2.10 21.37 2.46
N LEU A 133 -3.10 20.51 2.60
CA LEU A 133 -2.94 19.05 2.54
C LEU A 133 -4.17 18.44 1.88
N GLU A 134 -3.99 18.01 0.63
CA GLU A 134 -5.01 17.35 -0.18
C GLU A 134 -4.50 15.96 -0.55
N LEU A 135 -5.25 14.90 -0.23
CA LEU A 135 -4.76 13.54 -0.45
C LEU A 135 -4.91 13.04 -1.88
N GLY A 136 -5.78 13.67 -2.68
CA GLY A 136 -6.19 13.17 -3.99
C GLY A 136 -7.05 11.90 -3.90
N THR A 137 -7.09 11.15 -5.00
CA THR A 137 -7.88 9.91 -5.12
C THR A 137 -7.09 8.74 -4.52
N PRO A 138 -7.69 7.89 -3.66
CA PRO A 138 -7.02 6.68 -3.21
C PRO A 138 -6.84 5.69 -4.36
N ILE A 139 -5.68 5.04 -4.42
CA ILE A 139 -5.46 3.87 -5.25
C ILE A 139 -5.95 2.64 -4.49
N THR A 140 -6.81 1.86 -5.16
CA THR A 140 -7.49 0.67 -4.64
C THR A 140 -7.59 -0.38 -5.74
N TYR A 141 -7.99 -1.62 -5.41
CA TYR A 141 -8.32 -2.63 -6.43
C TYR A 141 -9.49 -2.24 -7.36
N LYS A 142 -10.26 -1.19 -7.07
CA LYS A 142 -11.37 -0.74 -7.93
C LYS A 142 -10.90 0.13 -9.10
N ASN A 143 -9.79 0.83 -8.94
CA ASN A 143 -9.25 1.76 -9.94
C ASN A 143 -7.82 1.41 -10.36
N TYR A 144 -7.26 0.30 -9.87
CA TYR A 144 -5.92 -0.16 -10.22
C TYR A 144 -5.96 -1.61 -10.71
N GLU A 145 -5.54 -1.81 -11.96
CA GLU A 145 -5.30 -3.13 -12.53
C GLU A 145 -4.02 -3.72 -11.94
N PHE A 146 -4.14 -4.90 -11.36
CA PHE A 146 -3.03 -5.60 -10.73
C PHE A 146 -2.71 -6.88 -11.51
N PRO A 147 -2.03 -6.79 -12.67
CA PRO A 147 -1.60 -7.96 -13.41
C PRO A 147 -0.56 -8.72 -12.59
N VAL A 148 -0.64 -10.06 -12.63
CA VAL A 148 0.41 -10.90 -12.05
C VAL A 148 1.46 -11.16 -13.13
N GLU A 149 2.67 -10.66 -12.91
CA GLU A 149 3.73 -10.67 -13.94
C GLU A 149 4.70 -11.84 -13.77
N SER A 150 4.75 -12.43 -12.58
CA SER A 150 5.65 -13.54 -12.31
C SER A 150 5.14 -14.46 -11.21
N MET A 151 5.67 -15.68 -11.21
CA MET A 151 5.42 -16.64 -10.11
C MET A 151 5.98 -16.18 -8.76
N ALA A 152 6.79 -15.11 -8.71
CA ALA A 152 7.26 -14.55 -7.44
C ALA A 152 6.11 -13.99 -6.61
N GLU A 153 5.00 -13.58 -7.23
CA GLU A 153 3.82 -13.03 -6.56
C GLU A 153 3.00 -14.06 -5.78
N PHE A 154 3.26 -15.35 -6.00
CA PHE A 154 2.67 -16.45 -5.26
C PHE A 154 3.61 -17.06 -4.22
N ARG A 155 4.81 -16.49 -4.08
CA ARG A 155 5.70 -16.89 -3.00
C ARG A 155 5.32 -16.05 -1.78
N PRO A 156 5.10 -16.68 -0.62
CA PRO A 156 5.04 -15.97 0.64
C PRO A 156 6.45 -15.44 0.91
N LYS A 157 6.76 -14.25 0.39
CA LYS A 157 7.94 -13.49 0.75
C LYS A 157 7.49 -12.35 1.62
N LEU A 158 8.31 -12.09 2.65
CA LEU A 158 8.29 -10.89 3.47
C LEU A 158 8.00 -9.71 2.57
N ILE A 159 6.77 -9.20 2.65
CA ILE A 159 6.40 -7.97 2.00
C ILE A 159 7.43 -6.93 2.44
N LEU A 160 8.15 -6.39 1.46
CA LEU A 160 9.37 -5.62 1.67
C LEU A 160 8.98 -4.21 2.09
N GLY A 161 9.46 -3.79 3.26
CA GLY A 161 9.33 -2.41 3.74
C GLY A 161 8.43 -2.24 4.97
N TYR A 162 8.75 -2.92 6.06
CA TYR A 162 8.81 -2.39 7.44
C TYR A 162 9.20 -3.56 8.35
N ARG A 163 10.45 -3.57 8.83
CA ARG A 163 11.09 -4.57 9.72
C ARG A 163 10.69 -6.03 9.45
N ALA A 164 11.60 -6.81 8.87
CA ALA A 164 11.58 -8.28 8.82
C ALA A 164 10.54 -8.93 9.77
N GLY A 165 9.33 -9.22 9.25
CA GLY A 165 8.33 -10.04 9.95
C GLY A 165 6.93 -9.45 10.20
N ALA A 166 6.57 -8.25 9.73
CA ALA A 166 5.28 -7.63 10.09
C ALA A 166 4.09 -7.82 9.11
N ALA A 167 4.33 -8.22 7.87
CA ALA A 167 3.24 -8.63 6.99
C ALA A 167 2.79 -10.04 7.39
N ARG A 168 1.89 -10.11 8.38
CA ARG A 168 1.25 -11.37 8.77
C ARG A 168 0.32 -11.78 7.64
N ILE A 169 0.86 -12.53 6.68
CA ILE A 169 0.05 -13.25 5.71
C ILE A 169 -0.80 -14.22 6.52
N GLY A 170 -2.10 -13.97 6.51
CA GLY A 170 -3.07 -14.71 7.30
C GLY A 170 -2.96 -16.19 7.03
N ARG A 171 -3.06 -17.00 8.08
CA ARG A 171 -3.19 -18.45 7.92
C ARG A 171 -4.64 -18.81 7.69
N LEU A 172 -4.87 -19.68 6.72
CA LEU A 172 -6.16 -20.26 6.47
C LEU A 172 -5.96 -21.77 6.32
N ASP A 173 -6.44 -22.52 7.32
CA ASP A 173 -6.10 -23.94 7.50
C ASP A 173 -4.58 -24.13 7.61
N ASP A 174 -4.00 -25.16 7.00
CA ASP A 174 -2.56 -25.44 7.01
C ASP A 174 -1.72 -24.54 6.07
N GLY A 175 -2.32 -23.51 5.46
CA GLY A 175 -1.70 -22.70 4.42
C GLY A 175 -1.70 -21.18 4.66
N LEU A 176 -1.02 -20.46 3.78
CA LEU A 176 -0.91 -19.00 3.76
C LEU A 176 -1.85 -18.40 2.73
N ASP A 177 -2.72 -17.48 3.13
CA ASP A 177 -3.69 -16.80 2.27
C ASP A 177 -3.01 -15.72 1.43
N LEU A 178 -2.73 -16.06 0.16
CA LEU A 178 -2.12 -15.14 -0.79
C LEU A 178 -3.09 -14.06 -1.26
N GLY A 179 -4.38 -14.17 -0.93
CA GLY A 179 -5.42 -13.23 -1.29
C GLY A 179 -6.33 -13.68 -2.42
N MET A 180 -7.09 -12.71 -2.92
CA MET A 180 -8.04 -12.91 -4.02
C MET A 180 -7.40 -12.69 -5.39
N PHE A 181 -7.66 -13.61 -6.31
CA PHE A 181 -7.19 -13.55 -7.70
C PHE A 181 -8.32 -13.84 -8.67
N GLU A 182 -8.19 -13.32 -9.88
CA GLU A 182 -8.85 -13.86 -11.06
C GLU A 182 -7.87 -14.80 -11.76
N ILE A 183 -8.25 -16.06 -11.93
CA ILE A 183 -7.45 -17.07 -12.62
C ILE A 183 -8.28 -17.57 -13.81
N ALA A 184 -7.85 -17.24 -15.03
CA ALA A 184 -8.54 -17.61 -16.27
C ALA A 184 -10.03 -17.18 -16.31
N GLY A 185 -10.35 -15.98 -15.79
CA GLY A 185 -11.71 -15.43 -15.75
C GLY A 185 -12.56 -15.92 -14.56
N CYS A 186 -11.96 -16.68 -13.65
CA CYS A 186 -12.64 -17.17 -12.45
C CYS A 186 -12.02 -16.56 -11.19
N GLN A 187 -12.85 -15.92 -10.37
CA GLN A 187 -12.43 -15.43 -9.06
C GLN A 187 -12.11 -16.60 -8.12
N ARG A 188 -10.92 -16.60 -7.49
CA ARG A 188 -10.44 -17.64 -6.57
C ARG A 188 -9.63 -17.03 -5.43
N ARG A 189 -9.88 -17.46 -4.19
CA ARG A 189 -8.96 -17.22 -3.07
C ARG A 189 -7.84 -18.24 -3.17
N LEU A 190 -6.59 -17.78 -3.22
CA LEU A 190 -5.46 -18.66 -3.39
C LEU A 190 -4.72 -18.83 -2.06
N ILE A 191 -4.57 -20.07 -1.64
CA ILE A 191 -3.74 -20.44 -0.49
C ILE A 191 -2.54 -21.21 -1.01
N THR A 192 -1.38 -21.00 -0.39
CA THR A 192 -0.18 -21.78 -0.68
C THR A 192 0.44 -22.38 0.58
N ASN A 193 1.29 -23.40 0.40
CA ASN A 193 2.16 -23.85 1.47
C ASN A 193 3.27 -22.82 1.77
N GLY A 194 4.02 -23.01 2.85
CA GLY A 194 5.08 -22.08 3.27
C GLY A 194 6.20 -21.81 2.24
N TYR A 195 6.26 -22.58 1.15
CA TYR A 195 7.28 -22.47 0.09
C TYR A 195 6.76 -21.89 -1.22
N GLY A 196 5.45 -21.62 -1.37
CA GLY A 196 4.90 -21.16 -2.64
C GLY A 196 4.95 -22.23 -3.75
N SER A 197 4.95 -23.52 -3.39
CA SER A 197 5.13 -24.63 -4.33
C SER A 197 3.86 -25.43 -4.61
N HIS A 198 2.93 -25.44 -3.65
CA HIS A 198 1.63 -26.11 -3.76
C HIS A 198 0.53 -25.10 -3.48
N PHE A 199 -0.55 -25.20 -4.24
CA PHE A 199 -1.67 -24.26 -4.16
C PHE A 199 -2.98 -25.00 -3.94
N ARG A 200 -3.92 -24.28 -3.33
CA ARG A 200 -5.34 -24.58 -3.38
C ARG A 200 -6.07 -23.30 -3.77
N ALA A 201 -6.97 -23.38 -4.74
CA ALA A 201 -7.80 -22.28 -5.17
C ALA A 201 -9.25 -22.52 -4.75
N ILE A 202 -9.75 -21.65 -3.89
CA ILE A 202 -11.09 -21.73 -3.30
C ILE A 202 -12.04 -20.87 -4.12
N ALA A 203 -13.14 -21.47 -4.59
CA ALA A 203 -14.20 -20.75 -5.28
C ALA A 203 -15.01 -19.87 -4.30
N PRO A 204 -15.70 -18.83 -4.78
CA PRO A 204 -16.64 -18.08 -3.94
C PRO A 204 -17.65 -19.03 -3.28
N ASN A 205 -17.87 -18.86 -1.98
CA ASN A 205 -18.77 -19.69 -1.15
C ASN A 205 -18.36 -21.15 -0.94
N GLN A 206 -17.22 -21.59 -1.49
CA GLN A 206 -16.68 -22.91 -1.19
C GLN A 206 -16.00 -22.89 0.18
N LYS A 207 -16.23 -23.92 1.00
CA LYS A 207 -15.51 -24.06 2.27
C LYS A 207 -14.05 -24.39 2.01
N VAL A 208 -13.18 -23.92 2.89
CA VAL A 208 -11.73 -24.07 2.72
C VAL A 208 -11.38 -25.55 2.60
N GLU A 209 -11.84 -26.37 3.54
CA GLU A 209 -11.61 -27.81 3.66
C GLU A 209 -12.06 -28.63 2.42
N GLU A 210 -12.99 -28.12 1.62
CA GLU A 210 -13.48 -28.77 0.40
C GLU A 210 -12.58 -28.51 -0.81
N ALA A 211 -11.72 -27.49 -0.76
CA ALA A 211 -10.83 -27.15 -1.87
C ALA A 211 -9.57 -28.02 -1.84
N PRO A 212 -9.28 -28.80 -2.90
CA PRO A 212 -8.16 -29.73 -2.91
C PRO A 212 -6.82 -29.00 -3.00
N TRP A 213 -5.83 -29.53 -2.29
CA TRP A 213 -4.42 -29.18 -2.51
C TRP A 213 -3.93 -29.70 -3.86
N GLY A 214 -3.00 -28.96 -4.47
CA GLY A 214 -2.41 -29.28 -5.76
C GLY A 214 -3.15 -28.68 -6.96
N TRP A 215 -4.23 -27.92 -6.72
CA TRP A 215 -4.95 -27.20 -7.77
C TRP A 215 -5.09 -25.69 -7.45
N PRO A 216 -4.64 -24.79 -8.34
CA PRO A 216 -3.95 -25.06 -9.60
C PRO A 216 -2.56 -25.67 -9.36
N THR A 217 -2.07 -26.44 -10.34
CA THR A 217 -0.67 -26.87 -10.32
C THR A 217 0.23 -25.66 -10.53
N ARG A 218 1.45 -25.70 -9.96
CA ARG A 218 2.43 -24.61 -10.14
C ARG A 218 2.72 -24.32 -11.61
N ASP A 219 2.86 -25.35 -12.44
CA ASP A 219 3.12 -25.19 -13.87
C ASP A 219 1.89 -24.67 -14.63
N GLY A 220 0.68 -25.09 -14.23
CA GLY A 220 -0.55 -24.54 -14.77
C GLY A 220 -0.69 -23.06 -14.47
N LEU A 221 -0.43 -22.65 -13.23
CA LEU A 221 -0.45 -21.26 -12.81
C LEU A 221 0.63 -20.44 -13.53
N LYS A 222 1.85 -21.00 -13.68
CA LYS A 222 2.94 -20.37 -14.43
C LYS A 222 2.54 -20.08 -15.88
N ARG A 223 1.93 -21.05 -16.59
CA ARG A 223 1.45 -20.84 -17.96
C ARG A 223 0.37 -19.75 -18.05
N LEU A 224 -0.50 -19.65 -17.04
CA LEU A 224 -1.53 -18.60 -16.99
C LEU A 224 -0.93 -17.22 -16.75
N VAL A 225 0.11 -17.11 -15.91
CA VAL A 225 0.89 -15.88 -15.71
C VAL A 225 1.57 -15.46 -17.01
N GLU A 226 2.30 -16.38 -17.65
CA GLU A 226 2.99 -16.12 -18.93
C GLU A 226 2.02 -15.70 -20.05
N ALA A 227 0.77 -16.16 -19.98
CA ALA A 227 -0.29 -15.77 -20.91
C ALA A 227 -1.05 -14.48 -20.49
N GLY A 228 -0.68 -13.81 -19.39
CA GLY A 228 -1.36 -12.61 -18.89
C GLY A 228 -2.79 -12.88 -18.40
N ARG A 229 -3.13 -14.12 -18.01
CA ARG A 229 -4.49 -14.54 -17.63
C ARG A 229 -4.70 -14.63 -16.12
N VAL A 230 -3.86 -13.95 -15.34
CA VAL A 230 -3.97 -13.90 -13.88
C VAL A 230 -3.87 -12.47 -13.40
N ARG A 231 -4.86 -12.06 -12.58
CA ARG A 231 -4.93 -10.73 -11.97
C ARG A 231 -5.16 -10.87 -10.48
N ARG A 232 -4.58 -9.98 -9.69
CA ARG A 232 -4.89 -9.89 -8.25
C ARG A 232 -6.10 -8.99 -8.07
N LEU A 233 -7.06 -9.46 -7.27
CA LEU A 233 -8.32 -8.77 -6.99
C LEU A 233 -8.42 -8.29 -5.54
N GLY A 234 -7.53 -8.75 -4.67
CA GLY A 234 -7.56 -8.40 -3.27
C GLY A 234 -6.24 -8.66 -2.55
N PRO A 235 -6.16 -8.15 -1.31
CA PRO A 235 -4.96 -8.28 -0.49
C PRO A 235 -4.77 -9.71 -0.02
N VAL A 236 -3.61 -9.98 0.58
CA VAL A 236 -3.41 -11.17 1.40
C VAL A 236 -4.41 -11.17 2.56
N GLY A 237 -4.70 -12.35 3.11
CA GLY A 237 -5.45 -12.42 4.36
C GLY A 237 -4.67 -11.73 5.48
N SER A 238 -5.36 -11.12 6.44
CA SER A 238 -4.80 -10.76 7.74
C SER A 238 -5.21 -11.84 8.75
N ASP A 239 -4.31 -12.20 9.66
CA ASP A 239 -4.74 -12.85 10.90
C ASP A 239 -5.58 -11.82 11.68
N ASP A 240 -6.85 -12.11 11.93
CA ASP A 240 -7.66 -11.38 12.92
C ASP A 240 -7.09 -11.58 14.33
#